data_AF-A0A507DM32-F1
#
_entry.id   AF-A0A507DM32-F1
#
_cell.length_a   1.000
_cell.length_b   1.000
_cell.length_c   1.000
_cell.angle_alpha   90.00
_cell.angle_beta   90.00
_cell.angle_gamma   90.00
#
_symmetry.space_group_name_H-M   'P 1'
#
loop_
_entity.id
_entity.type
_entity.pdbx_description
1 polymer ?
#
loop_
_entity_poly.entity_id
_entity_poly.type
_entity_poly.pdbx_seq_one_letter_code
_entity_poly.pdbx_strand_id
1 'polypeptide(L)'
;MSTFMADIERKLKKIMAELNKMKDSAKYTSDDVEKVQDLLHEVDEMYVDGKFQTKDGEIPPGQAEASELLSEAHELAADLLEVLEDV
;
A
#
# COMPACT_ATOMS: atom_id res chain seq x y z
N MET A 1 6.69 23.67 -2.93
CA MET A 1 6.10 22.88 -1.82
C MET A 1 6.25 21.43 -2.21
N SER A 2 7.03 20.66 -1.44
CA SER A 2 7.39 19.29 -1.79
C SER A 2 6.20 18.35 -1.51
N THR A 3 5.40 18.03 -2.55
CA THR A 3 4.15 17.23 -2.44
C THR A 3 4.39 15.71 -2.44
N PHE A 4 5.64 15.26 -2.48
CA PHE A 4 6.01 13.85 -2.63
C PHE A 4 5.30 12.91 -1.63
N MET A 5 5.32 13.25 -0.34
CA MET A 5 4.64 12.44 0.68
C MET A 5 3.12 12.45 0.53
N ALA A 6 2.53 13.58 0.16
CA ALA A 6 1.10 13.67 -0.07
C ALA A 6 0.66 12.80 -1.25
N ASP A 7 1.52 12.65 -2.27
CA ASP A 7 1.27 11.77 -3.40
C ASP A 7 1.36 10.29 -2.99
N ILE A 8 2.33 9.90 -2.15
CA ILE A 8 2.45 8.54 -1.58
C ILE A 8 1.24 8.22 -0.70
N GLU A 9 0.92 9.07 0.27
CA GLU A 9 -0.23 8.87 1.16
C GLU A 9 -1.53 8.74 0.37
N ARG A 10 -1.72 9.56 -0.67
CA ARG A 10 -2.91 9.48 -1.53
C ARG A 10 -2.97 8.15 -2.29
N LYS A 11 -1.83 7.65 -2.80
CA LYS A 11 -1.76 6.33 -3.44
C LYS A 11 -2.13 5.23 -2.44
N LEU A 12 -1.52 5.23 -1.26
CA LEU A 12 -1.78 4.24 -0.20
C LEU A 12 -3.23 4.26 0.27
N LYS A 13 -3.81 5.44 0.53
CA LYS A 13 -5.23 5.58 0.91
C LYS A 13 -6.17 5.02 -0.17
N LYS A 14 -5.81 5.17 -1.45
CA LYS A 14 -6.59 4.60 -2.56
C LYS A 14 -6.49 3.07 -2.58
N ILE A 15 -5.28 2.53 -2.43
CA ILE A 15 -5.04 1.08 -2.35
C ILE A 15 -5.81 0.47 -1.18
N MET A 16 -5.69 1.05 0.02
CA MET A 16 -6.42 0.62 1.21
C MET A 16 -7.93 0.62 1.00
N ALA A 17 -8.48 1.64 0.33
CA ALA A 17 -9.90 1.69 0.02
C ALA A 17 -10.33 0.57 -0.96
N GLU A 18 -9.49 0.23 -1.94
CA GLU A 18 -9.75 -0.88 -2.86
C GLU A 18 -9.71 -2.23 -2.14
N LEU A 19 -8.70 -2.48 -1.29
CA LEU A 19 -8.60 -3.71 -0.48
C LEU A 19 -9.80 -3.87 0.46
N ASN A 20 -10.16 -2.83 1.20
CA ASN A 20 -11.33 -2.87 2.08
C ASN A 20 -12.63 -3.12 1.30
N LYS A 21 -12.77 -2.51 0.11
CA LYS A 21 -13.91 -2.77 -0.76
C LYS A 21 -13.94 -4.23 -1.24
N MET A 22 -12.79 -4.81 -1.59
CA MET A 22 -12.70 -6.22 -1.95
C MET A 22 -13.16 -7.11 -0.79
N LYS A 23 -12.60 -6.87 0.40
CA LYS A 23 -12.98 -7.54 1.66
C LYS A 23 -14.49 -7.48 1.92
N ASP A 24 -15.07 -6.28 1.90
CA ASP A 24 -16.49 -6.05 2.17
C ASP A 24 -17.41 -6.66 1.11
N SER A 25 -16.97 -6.64 -0.15
CA SER A 25 -17.76 -7.19 -1.26
C SER A 25 -17.77 -8.71 -1.30
N ALA A 26 -16.79 -9.37 -0.67
CA ALA A 26 -16.51 -10.81 -0.77
C ALA A 26 -16.48 -11.32 -2.23
N LYS A 27 -16.19 -10.42 -3.18
CA LYS A 27 -16.18 -10.66 -4.63
C LYS A 27 -14.88 -10.12 -5.20
N TYR A 28 -13.84 -10.89 -5.03
CA TYR A 28 -12.50 -10.60 -5.55
C TYR A 28 -11.85 -11.93 -5.97
N THR A 29 -10.84 -11.83 -6.82
CA THR A 29 -10.06 -12.97 -7.31
C THR A 29 -8.60 -12.81 -6.92
N SER A 30 -7.81 -13.88 -7.05
CA SER A 30 -6.36 -13.82 -6.85
C SER A 30 -5.74 -12.72 -7.72
N ASP A 31 -6.14 -12.63 -8.99
CA ASP A 31 -5.67 -11.62 -9.95
C ASP A 31 -6.00 -10.18 -9.49
N ASP A 32 -7.08 -9.97 -8.74
CA ASP A 32 -7.43 -8.63 -8.23
C ASP A 32 -6.53 -8.23 -7.08
N VAL A 33 -6.16 -9.18 -6.21
CA VAL A 33 -5.24 -8.93 -5.10
C VAL A 33 -3.81 -8.77 -5.62
N GLU A 34 -3.38 -9.60 -6.59
CA GLU A 34 -2.06 -9.46 -7.24
C GLU A 34 -1.86 -8.07 -7.86
N LYS A 35 -2.87 -7.52 -8.55
CA LYS A 35 -2.80 -6.15 -9.08
C LYS A 35 -2.59 -5.11 -8.00
N VAL A 36 -3.19 -5.30 -6.82
CA VAL A 36 -2.99 -4.38 -5.69
C VAL A 36 -1.60 -4.55 -5.09
N GLN A 37 -1.09 -5.78 -5.00
CA GLN A 37 0.28 -6.04 -4.59
C GLN A 37 1.30 -5.40 -5.54
N ASP A 38 1.06 -5.42 -6.85
CA ASP A 38 1.90 -4.71 -7.82
C ASP A 38 1.92 -3.19 -7.55
N LEU A 39 0.76 -2.61 -7.25
CA LEU A 39 0.66 -1.18 -6.89
C LEU A 39 1.37 -0.86 -5.56
N LEU A 40 1.33 -1.79 -4.60
CA LEU A 40 2.08 -1.66 -3.35
C LEU A 40 3.59 -1.76 -3.60
N HIS A 41 4.00 -2.67 -4.49
CA HIS A 41 5.39 -2.82 -4.90
C HIS A 41 5.96 -1.53 -5.50
N GLU A 42 5.19 -0.83 -6.34
CA GLU A 42 5.60 0.50 -6.84
C GLU A 42 5.86 1.51 -5.71
N VAL A 43 5.14 1.42 -4.59
CA VAL A 43 5.36 2.28 -3.42
C VAL A 43 6.54 1.79 -2.60
N ASP A 44 6.75 0.48 -2.48
CA ASP A 44 7.93 -0.11 -1.83
C ASP A 44 9.23 0.26 -2.52
N GLU A 45 9.25 0.37 -3.86
CA GLU A 45 10.41 0.87 -4.60
C GLU A 45 10.82 2.29 -4.17
N MET A 46 9.87 3.07 -3.63
CA MET A 46 10.11 4.39 -3.07
C MET A 46 10.51 4.33 -1.58
N TYR A 47 10.20 3.22 -0.89
CA TYR A 47 10.49 2.96 0.52
C TYR A 47 11.78 2.13 0.68
N VAL A 48 12.92 2.81 0.61
CA VAL A 48 14.25 2.17 0.64
C VAL A 48 14.93 2.42 1.99
N ASP A 49 15.46 1.36 2.61
CA ASP A 49 16.20 1.45 3.88
C ASP A 49 15.32 2.04 5.02
N GLY A 50 14.06 1.59 5.08
CA GLY A 50 13.10 2.01 6.10
C GLY A 50 12.60 3.46 5.96
N LYS A 51 12.81 4.11 4.81
CA LYS A 51 12.40 5.50 4.56
C LYS A 51 11.98 5.77 3.13
N PHE A 52 11.03 6.69 2.97
CA PHE A 52 10.68 7.19 1.65
C PHE A 52 11.78 8.14 1.18
N GLN A 53 12.57 7.70 0.20
CA GLN A 53 13.72 8.49 -0.25
C GLN A 53 13.24 9.71 -1.02
N THR A 54 13.43 10.88 -0.41
CA THR A 54 13.36 12.15 -1.13
C THR A 54 14.66 12.38 -1.89
N LYS A 55 14.64 13.24 -2.92
CA LYS A 55 15.85 13.58 -3.71
C LYS A 55 16.99 14.13 -2.86
N ASP A 56 16.68 14.69 -1.69
CA ASP A 56 17.62 15.30 -0.76
C ASP A 56 18.06 14.34 0.36
N GLY A 57 17.53 13.11 0.41
CA GLY A 57 17.89 12.09 1.39
C GLY A 57 17.32 12.33 2.80
N GLU A 58 16.49 13.35 2.97
CA GLU A 58 15.82 13.68 4.23
C GLU A 58 14.54 12.86 4.41
N ILE A 59 14.23 12.55 5.68
CA ILE A 59 12.96 11.92 6.07
C ILE A 59 11.87 13.00 6.03
N PRO A 60 10.91 12.89 5.12
CA PRO A 60 9.87 13.89 5.02
C PRO A 60 8.84 13.75 6.17
N PRO A 61 8.22 14.86 6.60
CA PRO A 61 7.14 14.82 7.59
C PRO A 61 5.95 14.01 7.04
N GLY A 62 5.30 13.21 7.90
CA GLY A 62 4.21 12.31 7.51
C GLY A 62 4.66 10.90 7.09
N GLN A 63 5.97 10.64 7.00
CA GLN A 63 6.48 9.30 6.65
C GLN A 63 5.95 8.19 7.56
N ALA A 64 5.76 8.44 8.86
CA ALA A 64 5.26 7.42 9.79
C ALA A 64 3.86 6.92 9.42
N GLU A 65 2.93 7.84 9.13
CA GLU A 65 1.56 7.50 8.71
C GLU A 65 1.58 6.75 7.38
N ALA A 66 2.41 7.19 6.42
CA ALA A 66 2.55 6.50 5.15
C ALA A 66 3.15 5.08 5.30
N SER A 67 4.16 4.89 6.15
CA SER A 67 4.72 3.56 6.38
C SER A 67 3.75 2.62 7.09
N GLU A 68 2.93 3.15 7.99
CA GLU A 68 1.88 2.39 8.67
C GLU A 68 0.80 1.94 7.67
N LEU A 69 0.31 2.87 6.83
CA LEU A 69 -0.64 2.56 5.77
C LEU A 69 -0.10 1.55 4.75
N LEU A 70 1.19 1.61 4.42
CA LEU A 70 1.84 0.65 3.54
C LEU A 70 1.87 -0.75 4.16
N SER A 71 2.23 -0.84 5.45
CA SER A 71 2.23 -2.11 6.19
C SER A 71 0.82 -2.70 6.30
N GLU A 72 -0.18 -1.88 6.67
CA GLU A 72 -1.57 -2.31 6.78
C GLU A 72 -2.11 -2.81 5.43
N ALA A 73 -1.76 -2.16 4.32
CA ALA A 73 -2.19 -2.56 2.99
C ALA A 73 -1.60 -3.92 2.58
N HIS A 74 -0.32 -4.18 2.91
CA HIS A 74 0.32 -5.46 2.67
C HIS A 74 -0.31 -6.59 3.50
N GLU A 75 -0.55 -6.34 4.79
CA GLU A 75 -1.22 -7.30 5.67
C GLU A 75 -2.61 -7.63 5.14
N LEU A 76 -3.41 -6.62 4.80
CA LEU A 76 -4.76 -6.81 4.29
C LEU A 76 -4.78 -7.53 2.93
N ALA A 77 -3.81 -7.27 2.04
CA ALA A 77 -3.68 -7.99 0.79
C ALA A 77 -3.33 -9.47 1.02
N ALA A 78 -2.41 -9.76 1.94
CA ALA A 78 -2.05 -11.13 2.30
C ALA A 78 -3.23 -11.89 2.91
N ASP A 79 -3.96 -11.27 3.85
CA ASP A 79 -5.17 -11.84 4.46
C ASP A 79 -6.23 -12.21 3.40
N LEU A 80 -6.43 -11.34 2.40
CA LEU A 80 -7.39 -11.60 1.33
C LEU A 80 -6.97 -12.78 0.45
N LEU A 81 -5.67 -12.94 0.17
CA LEU A 81 -5.17 -14.10 -0.56
C LEU A 81 -5.34 -15.39 0.25
N GLU A 82 -5.02 -15.36 1.55
CA GLU A 82 -5.19 -16.53 2.43
C GLU A 82 -6.66 -17.00 2.44
N VAL A 83 -7.61 -16.06 2.50
CA VAL A 83 -9.05 -16.37 2.40
C VAL A 83 -9.43 -17.03 1.06
N LEU A 84 -8.73 -16.72 -0.04
CA LEU A 84 -8.94 -17.35 -1.34
C LEU A 84 -8.23 -18.71 -1.48
N GLU A 85 -7.17 -18.97 -0.72
CA GLU A 85 -6.49 -20.28 -0.72
C GLU A 85 -7.22 -21.33 0.13
N ASP A 86 -8.03 -20.90 1.10
CA ASP A 86 -8.85 -21.77 1.97
C ASP A 86 -10.20 -22.21 1.34
N VAL A 87 -10.46 -21.90 0.06
CA VAL A 87 -11.68 -22.29 -0.69
C VAL A 87 -11.44 -23.31 -1.80
#